data_AF-A0AA88VR84-F1
#
_entry.id   AF-A0AA88VR84-F1
#
_cell.length_a   1.000
_cell.length_b   1.000
_cell.length_c   1.000
_cell.angle_alpha   90.00
_cell.angle_beta   90.00
_cell.angle_gamma   90.00
#
_symmetry.space_group_name_H-M   'P 1'
#
loop_
_entity.id
_entity.type
_entity.pdbx_description
1 polymer ?
#
loop_
_entity_poly.entity_id
_entity_poly.type
_entity_poly.pdbx_seq_one_letter_code
_entity_poly.pdbx_strand_id
1 'polypeptide(L)'
;MPWLRFFITRKHFQKTKIQEEKFGRDDAMGGGPKLSGMQKQVLSLYRAFLRAARSKSPQDRSRIESFVSAEFRRNSKSVERKNFLHIEYLLRRGKKQLDQLKSPDTVGLSSLNVRTEKP
;
A
#
# COMPACT_ATOMS: atom_id res chain seq x y z
N MET A 1 -6.79 14.90 -8.05
CA MET A 1 -5.38 14.48 -8.05
C MET A 1 -5.19 13.21 -8.89
N PRO A 2 -4.82 13.38 -10.17
CA PRO A 2 -4.85 12.35 -11.22
C PRO A 2 -3.61 11.44 -11.22
N TRP A 3 -3.31 10.77 -10.10
CA TRP A 3 -2.13 9.89 -9.98
C TRP A 3 -2.44 8.46 -9.51
N LEU A 4 -3.69 8.14 -9.14
CA LEU A 4 -4.09 6.76 -8.75
C LEU A 4 -4.46 5.83 -9.92
N ARG A 5 -4.43 6.33 -11.17
CA ARG A 5 -4.84 5.55 -12.35
C ARG A 5 -3.66 4.88 -13.09
N PHE A 6 -2.42 5.12 -12.66
CA PHE A 6 -1.21 4.74 -13.40
C PHE A 6 -0.51 3.46 -12.93
N PHE A 7 -0.96 2.83 -11.83
CA PHE A 7 -0.23 1.73 -11.19
C PHE A 7 -0.73 0.31 -11.48
N ILE A 8 -1.71 0.13 -12.39
CA ILE A 8 -2.24 -1.20 -12.76
C ILE A 8 -1.94 -1.61 -14.22
N THR A 9 -1.37 -0.74 -15.05
CA THR A 9 -1.23 -1.05 -16.49
C THR A 9 0.11 -0.62 -17.09
N ARG A 10 1.22 -1.06 -16.50
CA ARG A 10 2.56 -0.82 -17.08
C ARG A 10 3.42 -2.07 -17.09
N LYS A 11 3.01 -3.03 -17.91
CA LYS A 11 3.90 -4.01 -18.52
C LYS A 11 3.57 -4.02 -20.02
N HIS A 12 4.59 -3.82 -20.85
CA HIS A 12 4.60 -3.80 -22.33
C HIS A 12 4.54 -2.43 -23.01
N PHE A 13 5.71 -1.80 -22.95
CA PHE A 13 6.44 -1.19 -24.07
C PHE A 13 5.94 -1.54 -25.49
N GLN A 14 5.49 -0.50 -26.21
CA GLN A 14 5.54 -0.25 -27.66
C GLN A 14 5.55 -1.48 -28.61
N LYS A 15 4.40 -1.81 -29.20
CA LYS A 15 4.35 -2.25 -30.61
C LYS A 15 2.97 -1.97 -31.25
N THR A 16 3.04 -1.20 -32.34
CA THR A 16 2.10 -1.11 -33.47
C THR A 16 0.67 -0.57 -33.24
N LYS A 17 0.48 0.70 -33.65
CA LYS A 17 -0.71 1.13 -34.39
C LYS A 17 -1.04 0.05 -35.44
N ILE A 18 -2.28 -0.42 -35.47
CA ILE A 18 -3.12 -0.69 -36.64
C ILE A 18 -4.44 -1.29 -36.11
N GLN A 19 -5.55 -0.66 -36.52
CA GLN A 19 -6.95 -1.11 -36.49
C GLN A 19 -7.75 -0.98 -35.18
N GLU A 20 -8.48 0.15 -35.14
CA GLU A 20 -9.80 0.28 -34.52
C GLU A 20 -10.82 -0.69 -35.17
N GLU A 21 -11.95 -0.85 -34.47
CA GLU A 21 -13.18 -1.55 -34.85
C GLU A 21 -13.19 -3.07 -34.61
N LYS A 22 -13.66 -3.48 -33.41
CA LYS A 22 -15.00 -4.07 -33.31
C LYS A 22 -15.60 -3.79 -31.94
N PHE A 23 -16.62 -2.95 -32.02
CA PHE A 23 -17.61 -2.68 -31.01
C PHE A 23 -18.32 -3.97 -30.58
N GLY A 24 -18.11 -4.37 -29.33
CA GLY A 24 -18.94 -5.31 -28.58
C GLY A 24 -19.28 -4.67 -27.24
N ARG A 25 -20.35 -3.86 -27.21
CA ARG A 25 -21.05 -3.51 -25.97
C ARG A 25 -21.91 -4.71 -25.61
N ASP A 26 -21.38 -5.66 -24.85
CA ASP A 26 -22.17 -6.68 -24.16
C ASP A 26 -21.55 -6.91 -22.76
N ASP A 27 -22.21 -6.36 -21.76
CA ASP A 27 -22.34 -6.83 -20.38
C ASP A 27 -21.22 -7.64 -19.71
N ALA A 28 -20.42 -6.96 -18.87
CA ALA A 28 -19.88 -7.58 -17.66
C ALA A 28 -19.61 -6.54 -16.56
N MET A 29 -20.63 -6.24 -15.75
CA MET A 29 -20.47 -5.81 -14.36
C MET A 29 -19.77 -6.93 -13.55
N GLY A 30 -18.45 -7.06 -13.70
CA GLY A 30 -17.66 -8.12 -13.08
C GLY A 30 -16.35 -7.58 -12.53
N GLY A 31 -16.31 -7.40 -11.21
CA GLY A 31 -15.27 -6.67 -10.48
C GLY A 31 -13.83 -7.04 -10.85
N GLY A 32 -12.95 -6.03 -10.77
CA GLY A 32 -11.50 -6.21 -10.95
C GLY A 32 -10.93 -7.34 -10.08
N PRO A 33 -9.69 -7.78 -10.35
CA PRO A 33 -9.11 -8.98 -9.75
C PRO A 33 -9.40 -9.10 -8.26
N LYS A 34 -10.09 -10.18 -7.86
CA LYS A 34 -10.43 -10.44 -6.46
C LYS A 34 -9.13 -10.49 -5.65
N LEU A 35 -8.97 -9.55 -4.74
CA LEU A 35 -7.82 -9.51 -3.85
C LEU A 35 -7.86 -10.70 -2.88
N SER A 36 -6.71 -11.36 -2.70
CA SER A 36 -6.49 -12.37 -1.67
C SER A 36 -6.76 -11.80 -0.27
N GLY A 37 -7.14 -12.65 0.69
CA GLY A 37 -7.33 -12.26 2.09
C GLY A 37 -6.10 -11.52 2.66
N MET A 38 -4.90 -12.02 2.35
CA MET A 38 -3.64 -11.38 2.75
C MET A 38 -3.48 -9.98 2.15
N GLN A 39 -3.81 -9.81 0.87
CA GLN A 39 -3.75 -8.51 0.21
C GLN A 39 -4.74 -7.52 0.83
N LYS A 40 -5.95 -7.98 1.19
CA LYS A 40 -6.93 -7.16 1.91
C LYS A 40 -6.41 -6.73 3.28
N GLN A 41 -5.74 -7.62 4.01
CA GLN A 41 -5.13 -7.29 5.30
C GLN A 41 -4.03 -6.22 5.17
N VAL A 42 -3.13 -6.37 4.18
CA VAL A 42 -2.08 -5.38 3.89
C VAL A 42 -2.68 -4.01 3.56
N LEU A 43 -3.70 -3.96 2.70
CA LEU A 43 -4.38 -2.71 2.36
C LEU A 43 -5.14 -2.09 3.54
N SER A 44 -5.77 -2.92 4.37
CA SER A 44 -6.46 -2.48 5.58
C SER A 44 -5.48 -1.82 6.56
N LEU A 45 -4.31 -2.45 6.75
CA LEU A 45 -3.25 -1.92 7.60
C LEU A 45 -2.72 -0.58 7.08
N TYR A 46 -2.41 -0.49 5.78
CA TYR A 46 -1.99 0.76 5.15
C TYR A 46 -3.02 1.89 5.36
N ARG A 47 -4.31 1.61 5.09
CA ARG A 47 -5.39 2.59 5.30
C ARG A 47 -5.56 2.98 6.77
N ALA A 48 -5.26 2.07 7.69
CA ALA A 48 -5.34 2.36 9.12
C ALA A 48 -4.23 3.34 9.57
N PHE A 49 -3.01 3.21 9.05
CA PHE A 49 -1.95 4.20 9.26
C PHE A 49 -2.34 5.58 8.75
N LEU A 50 -2.86 5.67 7.52
CA LEU A 50 -3.30 6.95 6.96
C LEU A 50 -4.44 7.59 7.77
N ARG A 51 -5.33 6.77 8.36
CA ARG A 51 -6.37 7.28 9.26
C ARG A 51 -5.79 7.78 10.57
N ALA A 52 -4.88 7.03 11.19
CA ALA A 52 -4.22 7.44 12.42
C ALA A 52 -3.39 8.73 12.24
N ALA A 53 -2.76 8.90 11.08
CA ALA A 53 -2.02 10.11 10.74
C ALA A 53 -2.90 11.37 10.70
N ARG A 54 -4.19 11.26 10.36
CA ARG A 54 -5.13 12.40 10.33
C ARG A 54 -5.40 12.99 11.72
N SER A 55 -5.20 12.21 12.77
CA SER A 55 -5.37 12.65 14.16
C SER A 55 -4.15 13.39 14.71
N LYS A 56 -3.07 13.53 13.93
CA LYS A 56 -1.83 14.19 14.33
C LYS A 56 -1.73 15.59 13.67
N SER A 57 -0.73 16.38 14.08
CA SER A 57 -0.45 17.70 13.50
C SER A 57 -0.25 17.61 11.98
N PRO A 58 -0.54 18.67 11.19
CA PRO A 58 -0.36 18.64 9.74
C PRO A 58 1.06 18.28 9.29
N GLN A 59 2.06 18.74 10.05
CA GLN A 59 3.48 18.47 9.79
C GLN A 59 3.80 16.99 10.03
N ASP A 60 3.37 16.44 11.17
CA ASP A 60 3.63 15.03 11.49
C ASP A 60 2.83 14.09 10.61
N ARG A 61 1.60 14.47 10.26
CA ARG A 61 0.77 13.76 9.30
C ARG A 61 1.51 13.57 7.98
N SER A 62 2.02 14.64 7.38
CA SER A 62 2.75 14.57 6.10
C SER A 62 3.97 13.66 6.18
N ARG A 63 4.73 13.75 7.28
CA ARG A 63 5.89 12.90 7.55
C ARG A 63 5.50 11.43 7.67
N ILE A 64 4.46 11.12 8.44
CA ILE A 64 3.94 9.76 8.64
C ILE A 64 3.43 9.18 7.32
N GLU A 65 2.61 9.93 6.57
CA GLU A 65 2.07 9.48 5.28
C GLU A 65 3.20 9.18 4.28
N SER A 66 4.22 10.04 4.22
CA SER A 66 5.39 9.86 3.35
C SER A 66 6.20 8.62 3.75
N PHE A 67 6.48 8.45 5.04
CA PHE A 67 7.22 7.31 5.56
C PHE A 67 6.49 5.99 5.28
N VAL A 68 5.22 5.89 5.67
CA VAL A 68 4.39 4.69 5.48
C VAL A 68 4.27 4.36 3.99
N SER A 69 4.05 5.35 3.13
CA SER A 69 3.99 5.14 1.69
C SER A 69 5.31 4.61 1.11
N ALA A 70 6.45 5.12 1.57
CA ALA A 70 7.76 4.67 1.14
C ALA A 70 8.04 3.22 1.61
N GLU A 71 7.72 2.89 2.86
CA GLU A 71 7.92 1.56 3.43
C GLU A 71 7.08 0.50 2.73
N PHE A 72 5.77 0.73 2.57
CA PHE A 72 4.88 -0.21 1.86
C PHE A 72 5.31 -0.39 0.41
N ARG A 73 5.77 0.68 -0.26
CA ARG A 73 6.29 0.61 -1.62
C ARG A 73 7.59 -0.20 -1.69
N ARG A 74 8.52 0.00 -0.75
CA ARG A 74 9.76 -0.79 -0.64
C ARG A 74 9.43 -2.28 -0.45
N ASN A 75 8.60 -2.61 0.53
CA ASN A 75 8.21 -3.99 0.82
C ASN A 75 7.49 -4.65 -0.36
N SER A 76 6.67 -3.91 -1.11
CA SER A 76 6.00 -4.44 -2.31
C SER A 76 6.96 -4.84 -3.45
N LYS A 77 8.18 -4.28 -3.46
CA LYS A 77 9.22 -4.58 -4.45
C LYS A 77 10.18 -5.67 -3.97
N SER A 78 10.50 -5.69 -2.68
CA SER A 78 11.51 -6.60 -2.11
C SER A 78 10.93 -7.91 -1.60
N VAL A 79 9.67 -7.94 -1.16
CA VAL A 79 9.04 -9.15 -0.59
C VAL A 79 8.36 -9.93 -1.70
N GLU A 80 8.74 -11.20 -1.84
CA GLU A 80 8.09 -12.11 -2.77
C GLU A 80 6.64 -12.39 -2.37
N ARG A 81 5.74 -12.41 -3.37
CA ARG A 81 4.30 -12.63 -3.15
C ARG A 81 3.96 -13.98 -2.52
N LYS A 82 4.86 -14.97 -2.64
CA LYS A 82 4.70 -16.32 -2.10
C LYS A 82 5.26 -16.47 -0.67
N ASN A 83 6.01 -15.49 -0.17
CA ASN A 83 6.57 -15.54 1.18
C ASN A 83 5.52 -15.10 2.21
N PHE A 84 4.50 -15.93 2.40
CA PHE A 84 3.38 -15.64 3.29
C PHE A 84 3.83 -15.41 4.74
N LEU A 85 4.80 -16.20 5.22
CA LEU A 85 5.34 -16.07 6.58
C LEU A 85 5.95 -14.69 6.84
N HIS A 86 6.74 -14.19 5.89
CA HIS A 86 7.34 -12.86 6.02
C HIS A 86 6.29 -11.75 5.90
N ILE A 87 5.31 -11.87 5.00
CA ILE A 87 4.21 -10.91 4.88
C ILE A 87 3.40 -10.85 6.18
N GLU A 88 3.11 -11.98 6.80
CA GLU A 88 2.44 -12.04 8.09
C GLU A 88 3.26 -11.40 9.22
N TYR A 89 4.57 -11.65 9.25
CA TYR A 89 5.46 -11.00 10.20
C TYR A 89 5.39 -9.47 10.07
N LEU A 90 5.45 -8.95 8.84
CA LEU A 90 5.31 -7.52 8.57
C LEU A 90 3.93 -6.98 8.97
N LEU A 91 2.85 -7.74 8.74
CA LEU A 91 1.50 -7.36 9.19
C LEU A 91 1.40 -7.26 10.71
N ARG A 92 1.91 -8.26 11.43
CA ARG A 92 1.92 -8.27 12.91
C ARG A 92 2.74 -7.10 13.45
N ARG A 93 3.91 -6.86 12.86
CA ARG A 93 4.80 -5.74 13.21
C ARG A 93 4.16 -4.38 12.96
N GLY A 94 3.61 -4.18 11.77
CA GLY A 94 2.94 -2.92 11.42
C GLY A 94 1.70 -2.66 12.27
N LYS A 95 0.98 -3.71 12.70
CA LYS A 95 -0.14 -3.54 13.64
C LYS A 95 0.33 -3.00 15.00
N LYS A 96 1.44 -3.51 15.54
CA LYS A 96 2.05 -2.97 16.78
C LYS A 96 2.45 -1.49 16.61
N GLN A 97 3.08 -1.14 15.50
CA GLN A 97 3.46 0.25 15.19
C GLN A 97 2.23 1.17 15.06
N LEU A 98 1.15 0.68 14.45
CA LEU A 98 -0.11 1.41 14.35
C LEU A 98 -0.73 1.67 15.73
N ASP A 99 -0.72 0.68 16.61
CA ASP A 99 -1.29 0.82 17.95
C ASP A 99 -0.46 1.80 18.80
N GLN A 100 0.86 1.80 18.64
CA GLN A 100 1.72 2.84 19.21
C GLN A 100 1.36 4.21 18.66
N LEU A 101 1.24 4.38 17.33
CA LEU A 101 0.92 5.66 16.71
C LEU A 101 -0.42 6.26 17.16
N LYS A 102 -1.41 5.41 17.45
CA LYS A 102 -2.72 5.84 17.98
C LYS A 102 -2.64 6.35 19.41
N SER A 103 -1.61 5.98 20.16
CA SER A 103 -1.46 6.42 21.55
C SER A 103 -1.20 7.94 21.58
N PRO A 104 -1.88 8.69 22.48
CA PRO A 104 -1.80 10.15 22.52
C PRO A 104 -0.38 10.65 22.83
N ASP A 105 0.38 9.87 23.62
CA ASP A 105 1.71 10.24 24.10
C ASP A 105 2.83 10.06 23.06
N THR A 106 2.54 9.38 21.95
CA THR A 106 3.52 9.21 20.88
C THR A 106 3.56 10.45 19.98
N VAL A 107 4.54 11.29 20.27
CA VAL A 107 4.90 12.47 19.48
C VAL A 107 5.82 12.02 18.34
N GLY A 108 5.24 11.72 17.17
CA GLY A 108 5.96 11.61 15.91
C GLY A 108 6.60 10.26 15.57
N LEU A 109 7.27 10.25 14.40
CA LEU A 109 7.84 9.12 13.66
C LEU A 109 8.78 8.19 14.47
N SER A 110 9.18 8.58 15.67
CA SER A 110 10.08 7.82 16.56
C SER A 110 9.56 6.40 16.84
N SER A 111 8.24 6.22 16.94
CA SER A 111 7.61 4.90 17.12
C SER A 111 7.60 4.05 15.84
N LEU A 112 7.72 4.66 14.66
CA LEU A 112 7.78 3.95 13.38
C LEU A 112 9.22 3.53 13.02
N ASN A 113 10.23 4.15 13.63
CA ASN A 113 11.64 3.86 13.40
C ASN A 113 12.09 2.62 14.18
N VAL A 114 11.47 1.47 13.90
CA VAL A 114 12.00 0.19 14.33
C VAL A 114 12.77 -0.39 13.15
N ARG A 115 14.09 -0.52 13.36
CA ARG A 115 15.11 -1.29 12.63
C ARG A 115 14.64 -1.93 11.33
N THR A 116 15.07 -1.36 10.20
CA THR A 116 15.25 -2.14 8.98
C THR A 116 16.38 -3.13 9.27
N GLU A 117 16.05 -4.34 9.68
CA GLU A 117 17.01 -5.44 9.71
C GLU A 117 17.61 -5.54 8.29
N LYS A 118 18.94 -5.44 8.20
CA LYS A 118 19.74 -5.52 6.97
C LYS A 118 19.74 -6.98 6.44
N PRO A 119 20.14 -7.21 5.17
CA PRO A 119 19.63 -8.26 4.28
C PRO A 119 19.90 -9.69 4.72
#